data_AF-A0A835G120-F1
#
_entry.id   AF-A0A835G120-F1
#
_cell.length_a   1.000
_cell.length_b   1.000
_cell.length_c   1.000
_cell.angle_alpha   90.00
_cell.angle_beta   90.00
_cell.angle_gamma   90.00
#
_symmetry.space_group_name_H-M   'P 1'
#
loop_
_entity.id
_entity.type
_entity.pdbx_description
1 polymer ?
#
loop_
_entity_poly.entity_id
_entity_poly.type
_entity_poly.pdbx_seq_one_letter_code
_entity_poly.pdbx_strand_id
1 'polypeptide(L)' 'MPKKAAKRGRQPPPEEVEAFLAAAESSMARRFAAKYNYDVVKDAPMEGRYEWVRVGP' A
#
# COMPACT_ATOMS: atom_id res chain seq x y z
N MET A 1 -33.54 21.56 19.40
CA MET A 1 -32.08 21.63 19.20
C MET A 1 -31.81 21.61 17.70
N PRO A 2 -31.09 22.59 17.11
CA PRO A 2 -30.82 22.54 15.68
C PRO A 2 -29.74 21.49 15.42
N LYS A 3 -30.05 20.48 14.60
CA LYS A 3 -29.06 19.50 14.15
C LYS A 3 -28.09 20.19 13.20
N LYS A 4 -26.80 20.22 13.54
CA LYS A 4 -25.75 20.70 12.64
C LYS A 4 -25.77 19.83 11.38
N ALA A 5 -26.09 20.43 10.23
CA ALA A 5 -25.92 19.78 8.95
C ALA A 5 -24.43 19.54 8.73
N ALA A 6 -24.02 18.27 8.63
CA ALA A 6 -22.66 17.92 8.25
C ALA A 6 -22.39 18.46 6.84
N LYS A 7 -21.38 19.33 6.70
CA LYS A 7 -20.92 19.74 5.37
C LYS A 7 -20.44 18.49 4.65
N ARG A 8 -21.12 18.09 3.57
CA ARG A 8 -20.58 17.10 2.63
C ARG A 8 -19.32 17.73 2.04
N GLY A 9 -18.15 17.32 2.52
CA GLY A 9 -16.87 17.77 1.98
C GLY A 9 -16.82 17.48 0.48
N ARG A 10 -16.29 18.43 -0.31
CA ARG A 10 -16.03 18.20 -1.73
C ARG A 10 -15.07 17.02 -1.84
N GLN A 11 -15.42 16.02 -2.64
CA GLN A 11 -14.53 14.88 -2.88
C GLN A 11 -13.26 15.37 -3.59
N PRO A 12 -12.06 14.95 -3.15
CA PRO A 12 -10.82 15.27 -3.85
C PRO A 12 -10.85 14.69 -5.28
N PRO A 13 -10.08 15.30 -6.21
CA PRO A 13 -9.93 14.76 -7.55
C PRO A 13 -9.38 13.31 -7.52
N PRO A 14 -9.80 12.44 -8.45
CA PRO A 14 -9.31 11.06 -8.50
C PRO A 14 -7.78 10.97 -8.52
N GLU A 15 -7.11 11.85 -9.27
CA GLU A 15 -5.65 11.87 -9.36
C GLU A 15 -4.94 12.16 -8.03
N GLU A 16 -5.55 12.99 -7.17
CA GLU A 16 -5.01 13.29 -5.84
C GLU A 16 -5.14 12.07 -4.92
N VAL A 17 -6.28 11.38 -4.99
CA VAL A 17 -6.52 10.16 -4.22
C VAL A 17 -5.56 9.05 -4.65
N GLU A 18 -5.42 8.82 -5.95
CA GLU A 18 -4.50 7.82 -6.48
C GLU A 18 -3.04 8.12 -6.12
N ALA A 19 -2.61 9.39 -6.23
CA ALA A 19 -1.26 9.78 -5.84
C ALA A 19 -0.98 9.53 -4.35
N PHE A 20 -1.96 9.81 -3.48
CA PHE A 20 -1.84 9.54 -2.06
C PHE A 20 -1.72 8.04 -1.75
N LEU A 21 -2.58 7.22 -2.35
CA LEU A 21 -2.57 5.77 -2.15
C LEU A 21 -1.28 5.14 -2.71
N ALA A 22 -0.87 5.51 -3.93
CA ALA A 22 0.34 5.01 -4.56
C ALA A 22 1.61 5.32 -3.74
N ALA A 23 1.67 6.49 -3.10
CA ALA A 23 2.77 6.84 -2.20
C ALA A 23 2.81 5.95 -0.96
N ALA A 24 1.65 5.68 -0.35
CA ALA A 24 1.53 4.79 0.81
C ALA A 24 1.89 3.35 0.45
N GLU A 25 1.37 2.83 -0.66
CA GLU A 25 1.65 1.48 -1.16
C GLU A 25 3.14 1.31 -1.48
N SER A 26 3.76 2.27 -2.16
CA SER A 26 5.19 2.25 -2.47
C SER A 26 6.05 2.23 -1.21
N SER A 27 5.69 3.03 -0.20
CA SER A 27 6.38 3.06 1.09
C SER A 27 6.27 1.71 1.81
N MET A 28 5.08 1.12 1.82
CA MET A 28 4.83 -0.19 2.43
C MET A 28 5.60 -1.31 1.71
N ALA A 29 5.55 -1.34 0.38
CA ALA A 29 6.28 -2.33 -0.43
C ALA A 29 7.80 -2.25 -0.19
N ARG A 30 8.36 -1.04 -0.15
CA ARG A 30 9.80 -0.84 0.17
C ARG A 30 10.17 -1.34 1.55
N ARG A 31 9.35 -1.06 2.57
CA ARG A 31 9.58 -1.54 3.94
C ARG A 31 9.50 -3.06 4.03
N PHE A 32 8.56 -3.67 3.31
CA PHE A 32 8.42 -5.12 3.24
C PHE A 32 9.64 -5.77 2.59
N ALA A 33 10.03 -5.28 1.40
CA ALA A 33 11.22 -5.75 0.69
C ALA A 33 12.49 -5.63 1.54
N ALA A 34 12.69 -4.50 2.23
CA ALA A 34 13.84 -4.31 3.11
C ALA A 34 13.86 -5.28 4.30
N LYS A 35 12.69 -5.58 4.89
CA LYS A 35 12.61 -6.47 6.03
C LYS A 35 12.80 -7.94 5.63
N TYR A 36 12.21 -8.33 4.52
CA TYR A 36 11.97 -9.74 4.17
C TYR A 36 12.61 -10.21 2.86
N ASN A 37 13.34 -9.34 2.16
CA ASN A 37 13.91 -9.60 0.83
C ASN A 37 12.88 -10.23 -0.13
N TYR A 38 11.69 -9.65 -0.20
CA TYR A 38 10.62 -10.07 -1.09
C TYR A 38 9.93 -8.87 -1.73
N ASP A 39 9.77 -8.90 -3.04
CA ASP A 39 9.03 -7.90 -3.79
C ASP A 39 7.56 -8.33 -3.91
N VAL A 40 6.71 -7.73 -3.07
CA VAL A 40 5.27 -8.02 -3.05
C VAL A 40 4.52 -7.51 -4.29
N VAL A 41 5.10 -6.55 -5.02
CA VAL A 41 4.48 -6.00 -6.24
C VAL A 41 4.70 -6.96 -7.42
N LYS A 42 5.90 -7.55 -7.49
CA LYS A 42 6.26 -8.54 -8.52
C LYS A 42 5.95 -9.98 -8.12
N ASP A 43 5.54 -10.18 -6.87
CA ASP A 43 5.36 -11.50 -6.26
C ASP A 43 6.58 -12.41 -6.45
N ALA A 44 7.75 -11.88 -6.08
CA ALA A 44 9.03 -12.56 -6.31
C ALA A 44 9.99 -12.38 -5.12
N PRO A 45 10.71 -13.45 -4.74
CA PRO A 45 11.79 -13.32 -3.78
C PRO A 45 12.95 -12.52 -4.35
N MET A 46 13.65 -11.84 -3.45
CA MET A 46 14.89 -11.13 -3.71
C MET A 46 16.02 -11.82 -2.94
N GLU A 47 17.24 -11.60 -3.41
CA GLU A 47 18.44 -12.04 -2.70
C GLU A 47 18.51 -11.39 -1.31
N GLY A 48 18.79 -12.20 -0.27
CA GLY A 48 18.84 -11.69 1.09
C GLY A 48 18.83 -12.78 2.16
N ARG A 49 18.30 -12.43 3.34
CA ARG A 49 18.38 -13.25 4.56
C ARG A 49 17.43 -14.43 4.57
N TYR A 50 16.31 -14.32 3.87
CA TYR A 50 15.25 -15.33 3.85
C TYR A 50 15.19 -16.02 2.50
N GLU A 51 15.04 -17.34 2.52
CA GLU A 51 14.69 -18.12 1.34
C GLU A 51 13.17 -18.32 1.33
N TRP A 52 12.52 -17.89 0.24
CA TRP A 52 11.08 -18.03 0.08
C TRP A 52 10.76 -19.27 -0.75
N VAL A 53 9.96 -20.16 -0.18
CA VAL A 53 9.49 -21.37 -0.85
C VAL A 53 8.00 -21.23 -1.12
N ARG A 54 7.58 -21.45 -2.37
CA ARG A 54 6.15 -21.52 -2.72
C ARG A 54 5.58 -22.82 -2.17
N VAL A 55 4.66 -22.70 -1.22
CA VAL A 55 3.83 -23.82 -0.77
C VAL A 55 2.71 -24.03 -1.79
N GLY A 56 2.65 -25.24 -2.36
CA GLY A 56 1.50 -25.69 -3.14
C GLY A 56 0.28 -25.94 -2.25
N PRO A 57 -0.91 -26.19 -2.83
CA PRO A 57 -2.05 -26.70 -2.06
C PRO A 57 -1.71 -28.01 -1.33
#